data_AF-A0A349N5I5-F1
#
_entry.id   AF-A0A349N5I5-F1
#
_cell.length_a   1.000
_cell.length_b   1.000
_cell.length_c   1.000
_cell.angle_alpha   90.00
_cell.angle_beta   90.00
_cell.angle_gamma   90.00
#
_symmetry.space_group_name_H-M   'P 1'
#
loop_
_entity.id
_entity.type
_entity.pdbx_description
1 polymer ?
#
loop_
_entity_poly.entity_id
_entity_poly.type
_entity_poly.pdbx_seq_one_letter_code
_entity_poly.pdbx_strand_id
1 'polypeptide(L)' 'AYFNYHLKGDASMLDYLDVHPDGATATYSVKNGVPDDAHTYWPGFEEGSAVGLKLEKLARGE' A
#
# COMPACT_ATOMS: atom_id res chain seq x y z
N ALA A 1 3.79 -2.62 8.73
CA ALA A 1 2.36 -2.27 8.82
C ALA A 1 1.60 -3.15 9.82
N TYR A 2 1.18 -4.37 9.47
CA TYR A 2 0.29 -5.22 10.27
C TYR A 2 0.68 -5.40 11.75
N PHE A 3 1.91 -5.85 12.04
CA PHE A 3 2.34 -6.04 13.43
C PHE A 3 2.52 -4.73 14.20
N ASN A 4 2.90 -3.62 13.56
CA ASN A 4 2.96 -2.33 14.26
C ASN A 4 1.55 -1.88 14.65
N TYR A 5 0.56 -2.04 13.77
CA TYR A 5 -0.84 -1.80 14.10
C TYR A 5 -1.29 -2.67 15.28
N HIS A 6 -1.11 -3.99 15.19
CA HIS A 6 -1.63 -4.93 16.20
C HIS A 6 -0.86 -4.95 17.52
N LEU A 7 0.46 -4.81 17.49
CA LEU A 7 1.31 -4.92 18.68
C LEU A 7 1.59 -3.58 19.34
N LYS A 8 1.60 -2.48 18.57
CA LYS A 8 1.94 -1.14 19.06
C LYS A 8 0.76 -0.17 19.03
N GLY A 9 -0.39 -0.55 18.44
CA GLY A 9 -1.55 0.33 18.31
C GLY A 9 -1.34 1.49 17.33
N ASP A 10 -0.36 1.40 16.44
CA ASP A 10 -0.05 2.46 15.50
C ASP A 10 -1.02 2.43 14.30
N ALA A 11 -2.05 3.29 14.37
CA ALA A 11 -3.11 3.37 13.36
C ALA A 11 -2.60 3.87 12.00
N SER A 12 -1.50 4.62 11.95
CA SER A 12 -0.92 5.10 10.67
C SER A 12 -0.47 3.95 9.75
N MET A 13 -0.27 2.77 10.33
CA MET A 13 0.08 1.57 9.58
C MET A 13 -1.06 1.02 8.72
N LEU A 14 -2.31 1.47 8.93
CA LEU A 14 -3.44 1.06 8.11
C LEU A 14 -3.31 1.61 6.68
N ASP A 15 -2.67 2.76 6.48
CA ASP A 15 -2.44 3.35 5.16
C ASP A 15 -1.59 2.43 4.25
N TYR A 16 -0.72 1.61 4.85
CA TYR A 16 0.06 0.59 4.14
C TYR A 16 -0.73 -0.70 3.83
N LEU A 17 -1.96 -0.83 4.33
CA LEU A 17 -2.85 -1.98 4.15
C LEU A 17 -4.13 -1.62 3.38
N ASP A 18 -4.39 -0.33 3.18
CA ASP A 18 -5.49 0.23 2.40
C ASP A 18 -4.99 0.70 1.04
N VAL A 19 -4.66 -0.28 0.19
CA VAL A 19 -4.14 -0.07 -1.16
C VAL A 19 -4.95 -0.84 -2.17
N HIS A 20 -4.81 -0.49 -3.45
CA HIS A 20 -5.37 -1.28 -4.55
C HIS A 20 -4.91 -2.74 -4.45
N PRO A 21 -5.81 -3.74 -4.53
CA PRO A 21 -5.43 -5.15 -4.35
C PRO A 21 -4.41 -5.68 -5.36
N ASP A 22 -4.38 -5.14 -6.58
CA ASP A 22 -3.39 -5.47 -7.60
C ASP A 22 -2.45 -4.28 -7.80
N GLY A 23 -1.15 -4.49 -7.57
CA GLY A 23 -0.14 -3.44 -7.68
C GLY A 23 -0.01 -2.87 -9.09
N ALA A 24 -0.44 -3.60 -10.14
CA ALA A 24 -0.45 -3.10 -11.51
C ALA A 24 -1.57 -2.08 -11.79
N THR A 25 -2.55 -1.95 -10.89
CA THR A 25 -3.69 -1.04 -11.06
C THR A 25 -3.52 0.30 -10.34
N ALA A 26 -2.45 0.45 -9.55
CA ALA A 26 -2.15 1.65 -8.79
C ALA A 26 -1.37 2.68 -9.63
N THR A 27 -1.60 3.97 -9.40
CA THR A 27 -0.97 5.06 -10.16
C THR A 27 0.21 5.66 -9.40
N TYR A 28 1.40 5.60 -10.01
CA TYR A 28 2.58 6.31 -9.52
C TYR A 28 2.59 7.75 -10.03
N SER A 29 2.36 8.70 -9.12
CA SER A 29 2.40 10.14 -9.43
C SER A 29 3.23 10.89 -8.39
N VAL A 30 4.50 11.17 -8.69
CA VAL A 30 5.40 11.90 -7.78
C VAL A 30 6.09 12.99 -8.58
N LYS A 31 6.06 14.22 -8.08
CA LYS A 31 6.70 15.40 -8.71
C LYS A 31 7.69 16.01 -7.73
N ASN A 32 8.95 16.10 -8.13
CA ASN A 32 10.04 16.63 -7.29
C ASN A 32 10.11 15.95 -5.90
N GLY A 33 9.86 14.64 -5.85
CA GLY A 33 9.86 13.86 -4.60
C GLY A 33 8.61 13.99 -3.74
N VAL A 34 7.59 14.73 -4.19
CA VAL A 34 6.32 14.90 -3.48
C VAL A 34 5.21 14.17 -4.24
N PRO A 35 4.50 13.20 -3.62
CA PRO A 35 3.32 12.60 -4.22
C PRO A 35 2.20 13.64 -4.33
N ASP A 36 1.49 13.65 -5.46
CA ASP A 36 0.30 14.49 -5.64
C ASP A 36 -1.00 13.70 -5.43
N ASP A 37 -2.14 14.37 -5.57
CA ASP A 37 -3.47 13.78 -5.31
C ASP A 37 -3.81 12.58 -6.20
N ALA A 38 -3.12 12.41 -7.33
CA ALA A 38 -3.30 11.25 -8.21
C ALA A 38 -2.45 10.04 -7.79
N HIS A 39 -1.58 10.20 -6.78
CA HIS A 39 -0.72 9.12 -6.29
C HIS A 39 -1.54 8.10 -5.49
N THR A 40 -1.68 6.91 -6.06
CA THR A 40 -2.37 5.76 -5.42
C THR A 40 -1.45 4.55 -5.30
N TYR A 41 -0.18 4.71 -5.66
CA TYR A 41 0.82 3.67 -5.63
C TYR A 41 1.11 3.17 -4.22
N TRP A 42 1.54 1.91 -4.12
CA TRP A 42 1.74 1.27 -2.83
C TRP A 42 2.87 1.97 -2.05
N PRO A 43 2.63 2.41 -0.81
CA PRO A 43 3.64 3.13 -0.04
C PRO A 43 4.84 2.22 0.26
N GLY A 44 6.04 2.77 0.10
CA GLY A 44 7.30 2.04 0.26
C GLY A 44 7.75 1.25 -0.97
N PHE A 45 7.00 1.30 -2.08
CA PHE A 45 7.42 0.74 -3.36
C PHE A 45 7.87 1.84 -4.32
N GLU A 46 8.94 1.57 -5.06
CA GLU A 46 9.40 2.41 -6.16
C GLU A 46 8.51 2.24 -7.40
N GLU A 47 8.57 3.21 -8.31
CA GLU A 47 7.84 3.15 -9.59
C GLU A 47 8.07 1.82 -10.32
N GLY A 48 6.99 1.15 -10.72
CA GLY A 48 7.01 -0.15 -11.39
C GLY A 48 7.28 -1.37 -10.49
N SER A 49 7.83 -1.22 -9.28
CA SER A 49 8.22 -2.35 -8.43
C SER A 49 7.05 -3.13 -7.78
N ALA A 50 5.86 -2.53 -7.69
CA ALA A 50 4.66 -3.20 -7.21
C ALA A 50 3.93 -3.99 -8.31
N VAL A 51 4.32 -3.80 -9.59
CA VAL A 51 3.70 -4.50 -10.71
C VAL A 51 3.96 -6.01 -10.58
N GLY A 52 2.89 -6.79 -10.65
CA GLY A 52 2.93 -8.25 -10.45
C GLY A 52 2.73 -8.71 -9.01
N LEU A 53 2.64 -7.77 -8.05
CA LEU A 53 2.25 -8.08 -6.67
C LEU A 53 0.74 -7.96 -6.47
N LYS A 54 0.22 -8.81 -5.58
CA LYS A 54 -1.18 -8.80 -5.16
C LYS A 54 -1.26 -8.84 -3.64
N LEU A 55 -2.16 -8.03 -3.08
CA LEU A 55 -2.49 -8.03 -1.66
C LEU A 55 -3.81 -8.78 -1.47
N GLU A 56 -3.70 -9.99 -0.91
CA GLU A 56 -4.85 -10.83 -0.59
C GLU A 56 -5.12 -10.80 0.92
N LYS A 57 -6.40 -10.71 1.29
CA LYS A 57 -6.84 -10.78 2.68
C LYS A 57 -7.64 -12.07 2.83
N LEU A 58 -7.12 -13.00 3.61
CA LEU A 58 -7.91 -14.18 4.01
C LEU A 58 -9.00 -13.72 4.98
N ALA A 59 -10.24 -14.16 4.75
CA ALA A 59 -11.27 -14.00 5.75
C ALA A 59 -10.91 -14.88 6.95
N ARG A 60 -11.41 -14.49 8.13
CA ARG A 60 -11.21 -15.29 9.34
C ARG A 60 -11.80 -16.69 9.12
N GLY A 61 -10.95 -17.71 9.11
CA GLY A 61 -11.36 -19.12 9.01
C GLY A 61 -11.23 -19.74 7.62
N GLU A 62 -10.63 -19.05 6.66
CA GLU A 62 -10.16 -19.62 5.38
C GLU A 62 -8.74 -20.20 5.49
#